data_AF-A0A139QYF8-F1
#
_entry.id   AF-A0A139QYF8-F1
#
_cell.length_a   1.000
_cell.length_b   1.000
_cell.length_c   1.000
_cell.angle_alpha   90.00
_cell.angle_beta   90.00
_cell.angle_gamma   90.00
#
_symmetry.space_group_name_H-M   'P 1'
#
loop_
_entity.id
_entity.type
_entity.pdbx_description
1 polymer ?
#
loop_
_entity_poly.entity_id
_entity_poly.type
_entity_poly.pdbx_seq_one_letter_code
_entity_poly.pdbx_strand_id
1 'polypeptide(L)'
;MDQASDGGYQATDGKSNFTLTSATKGVGTAVKDVTERAATDKFPGGQHLVYGLKNKGVAVTRGQMSAGAWQAVQKAQKAIVAGDVKVPAK
;
A
#
# COMPACT_ATOMS: atom_id res chain seq x y z
N MET A 1 3.22 -6.63 2.82
CA MET A 1 3.85 -6.70 4.15
C MET A 1 4.63 -5.43 4.40
N ASP A 2 4.67 -4.95 5.64
CA ASP A 2 5.53 -3.83 6.04
C ASP A 2 6.94 -4.35 6.37
N GLN A 3 7.98 -3.69 5.87
CA GLN A 3 9.39 -4.10 5.96
C GLN A 3 10.14 -3.36 7.08
N ALA A 4 9.42 -2.64 7.95
CA ALA A 4 10.03 -1.90 9.05
C ALA A 4 10.82 -2.80 10.01
N SER A 5 10.42 -4.05 10.22
CA SER A 5 11.17 -5.01 11.05
C SER A 5 12.56 -5.30 10.50
N ASP A 6 12.70 -5.30 9.18
CA ASP A 6 13.88 -5.83 8.50
C ASP A 6 15.04 -4.82 8.50
N GLY A 7 14.73 -3.54 8.72
CA GLY A 7 15.71 -2.45 8.74
C GLY A 7 16.15 -2.02 10.14
N GLY A 8 15.65 -2.65 11.21
CA GLY A 8 15.92 -2.24 12.57
C GLY A 8 17.39 -2.42 12.99
N TYR A 9 17.99 -1.38 13.56
CA TYR A 9 19.35 -1.43 14.10
C TYR A 9 19.54 -0.48 15.29
N GLN A 10 20.69 -0.60 15.97
CA GLN A 10 21.11 0.30 17.03
C GLN A 10 22.19 1.25 16.50
N ALA A 11 21.87 2.53 16.39
CA ALA A 11 22.81 3.60 16.10
C ALA A 11 23.48 4.11 17.39
N THR A 12 24.51 4.95 17.23
CA THR A 12 25.24 5.57 18.35
C THR A 12 24.37 6.49 19.20
N ASP A 13 23.30 7.03 18.63
CA ASP A 13 22.34 7.93 19.26
C ASP A 13 21.02 7.25 19.69
N GLY A 14 20.81 5.96 19.36
CA GLY A 14 19.61 5.24 19.75
C GLY A 14 19.15 4.17 18.75
N LYS A 15 17.93 3.67 18.95
CA LYS A 15 17.30 2.75 17.99
C LYS A 15 17.00 3.51 16.70
N SER A 16 17.34 2.91 15.56
CA SER A 16 17.14 3.49 14.24
C SER A 16 16.70 2.43 13.23
N ASN A 17 16.36 2.85 12.01
CA ASN A 17 15.84 1.97 10.97
C ASN A 17 16.32 2.37 9.56
N PHE A 18 16.84 1.40 8.80
CA PHE A 18 17.20 1.59 7.38
C PHE A 18 15.99 1.59 6.44
N THR A 19 14.85 1.06 6.88
CA THR A 19 13.60 1.09 6.12
C THR A 19 12.86 2.40 6.37
N LEU A 20 12.94 3.33 5.41
CA LEU A 20 12.21 4.61 5.49
C LEU A 20 10.69 4.43 5.44
N THR A 21 10.20 3.58 4.55
CA THR A 21 8.78 3.27 4.33
C THR A 21 8.66 1.99 3.50
N SER A 22 7.46 1.43 3.43
CA SER A 22 7.16 0.24 2.65
C SER A 22 6.02 0.51 1.68
N ALA A 23 6.24 0.20 0.39
CA ALA A 23 5.16 0.07 -0.57
C ALA A 23 4.51 -1.31 -0.39
N THR A 24 3.33 -1.34 0.22
CA THR A 24 2.61 -2.58 0.49
C THR A 24 1.70 -2.94 -0.68
N LYS A 25 1.69 -4.23 -1.03
CA LYS A 25 0.74 -4.84 -1.97
C LYS A 25 -0.23 -5.72 -1.18
N GLY A 26 -1.52 -5.48 -1.34
CA GLY A 26 -2.63 -6.13 -0.63
C GLY A 26 -3.01 -7.48 -1.23
N VAL A 27 -2.05 -8.40 -1.42
CA VAL A 27 -2.33 -9.73 -2.00
C VAL A 27 -3.35 -10.49 -1.16
N GLY A 28 -3.28 -10.40 0.18
CA GLY A 28 -4.28 -11.01 1.06
C GLY A 28 -5.68 -10.44 0.87
N THR A 29 -5.80 -9.13 0.61
CA THR A 29 -7.09 -8.50 0.27
C THR A 29 -7.62 -9.01 -1.07
N ALA A 30 -6.75 -9.16 -2.07
CA ALA A 30 -7.14 -9.71 -3.37
C ALA A 30 -7.58 -11.18 -3.27
N VAL A 31 -6.86 -12.01 -2.51
CA VAL A 31 -7.24 -13.40 -2.27
C VAL A 31 -8.58 -13.47 -1.55
N LYS A 32 -8.77 -12.67 -0.49
CA LYS A 32 -10.04 -12.60 0.24
C LYS A 32 -11.21 -12.23 -0.67
N ASP A 33 -11.08 -11.18 -1.48
CA ASP A 33 -12.13 -10.75 -2.42
C ASP A 33 -12.50 -11.86 -3.41
N VAL A 34 -11.51 -12.53 -3.99
CA VAL A 34 -11.75 -13.66 -4.92
C VAL A 34 -12.42 -14.84 -4.19
N THR A 35 -11.99 -15.18 -2.98
CA THR A 35 -12.59 -16.28 -2.19
C THR A 35 -14.03 -15.96 -1.78
N GLU A 36 -14.33 -14.74 -1.35
CA GLU A 36 -15.69 -14.31 -1.00
C GLU A 36 -16.63 -14.32 -2.22
N ARG A 37 -16.13 -13.90 -3.38
CA ARG A 37 -16.87 -14.02 -4.65
C ARG A 37 -17.09 -15.47 -5.06
N ALA A 38 -16.09 -16.34 -4.88
CA ALA A 38 -16.23 -17.76 -5.15
C ALA A 38 -17.29 -18.41 -4.25
N ALA A 39 -17.28 -18.08 -2.96
CA ALA A 39 -18.23 -18.61 -1.97
C ALA A 39 -19.69 -18.17 -2.22
N THR A 40 -19.89 -17.13 -3.03
CA THR A 40 -21.21 -16.63 -3.43
C THR A 40 -21.54 -16.91 -4.90
N ASP A 41 -20.87 -17.89 -5.51
CA ASP A 41 -21.01 -18.31 -6.92
C ASP A 41 -20.77 -17.19 -7.95
N LYS A 42 -20.05 -16.13 -7.55
CA LYS A 42 -19.68 -14.97 -8.38
C LYS A 42 -18.20 -14.96 -8.77
N PHE A 43 -17.61 -16.14 -8.91
CA PHE A 43 -16.19 -16.26 -9.23
C PHE A 43 -15.84 -15.48 -10.52
N PRO A 44 -14.86 -14.56 -10.49
CA PRO A 44 -14.55 -13.67 -11.61
C PRO A 44 -13.67 -14.34 -12.68
N GLY A 45 -14.11 -15.50 -13.19
CA GLY A 45 -13.40 -16.25 -14.22
C GLY A 45 -13.24 -15.43 -15.52
N GLY A 46 -12.02 -15.40 -16.07
CA GLY A 46 -11.71 -14.65 -17.30
C GLY A 46 -11.68 -13.12 -17.15
N GLN A 47 -11.88 -12.58 -15.95
CA GLN A 47 -11.85 -11.13 -15.72
C GLN A 47 -10.47 -10.65 -15.26
N HIS A 48 -10.10 -9.44 -15.68
CA HIS A 48 -8.94 -8.72 -15.15
C HIS A 48 -9.36 -7.83 -13.97
N LEU A 49 -8.94 -8.19 -12.76
CA LEU A 49 -9.24 -7.43 -11.55
C LEU A 49 -8.10 -6.48 -11.20
N VAL A 50 -8.43 -5.21 -10.97
CA VAL A 50 -7.45 -4.17 -10.63
C VAL A 50 -7.59 -3.77 -9.16
N TYR A 51 -6.48 -3.90 -8.42
CA TYR A 51 -6.39 -3.51 -7.01
C TYR A 51 -5.36 -2.39 -6.84
N GLY A 52 -5.85 -1.16 -6.74
CA GLY A 52 -5.06 0.07 -6.59
C GLY A 52 -5.22 0.74 -5.22
N LEU A 53 -4.89 2.02 -5.15
CA LEU A 53 -4.98 2.80 -3.90
C LEU A 53 -6.41 2.89 -3.35
N LYS A 54 -7.43 2.96 -4.23
CA LYS A 54 -8.84 3.13 -3.84
C LYS A 54 -9.38 1.93 -3.05
N ASN A 55 -9.02 0.72 -3.44
CA ASN A 55 -9.45 -0.53 -2.79
C ASN A 55 -8.35 -1.17 -1.94
N LYS A 56 -7.36 -0.37 -1.51
CA LYS A 56 -6.23 -0.83 -0.66
C LYS A 56 -5.45 -2.02 -1.24
N GLY A 57 -5.48 -2.18 -2.57
CA GLY A 57 -4.66 -3.14 -3.30
C GLY A 57 -3.17 -2.79 -3.26
N VAL A 58 -2.87 -1.51 -3.14
CA VAL A 58 -1.54 -0.98 -2.83
C VAL A 58 -1.65 0.14 -1.81
N ALA A 59 -0.60 0.36 -1.02
CA ALA A 59 -0.48 1.48 -0.09
C ALA A 59 0.98 1.76 0.26
N VAL A 60 1.24 2.90 0.90
CA VAL A 60 2.55 3.27 1.46
C VAL A 60 2.42 3.37 2.98
N THR A 61 3.32 2.74 3.73
CA THR A 61 3.32 2.86 5.20
C THR A 61 3.91 4.19 5.63
N ARG A 62 3.58 4.67 6.84
CA ARG A 62 4.21 5.90 7.34
C ARG A 62 5.73 5.73 7.53
N GLY A 63 6.15 4.57 8.03
CA GLY A 63 7.56 4.28 8.33
C GLY A 63 8.20 5.37 9.20
N GLN A 64 9.43 5.76 8.83
CA GLN A 64 10.24 6.77 9.50
C GLN A 64 10.10 8.17 8.87
N MET A 65 9.09 8.41 8.03
CA MET A 65 8.89 9.71 7.41
C MET A 65 8.59 10.79 8.45
N SER A 66 9.12 12.00 8.22
CA SER A 66 8.74 13.19 8.98
C SER A 66 7.24 13.47 8.84
N ALA A 67 6.68 14.22 9.78
CA ALA A 67 5.26 14.58 9.73
C ALA A 67 4.89 15.32 8.43
N GLY A 68 5.74 16.27 7.99
CA GLY A 68 5.53 17.00 6.74
C GLY A 68 5.58 16.11 5.50
N ALA A 69 6.55 15.20 5.44
CA ALA A 69 6.64 14.22 4.34
C ALA A 69 5.41 13.29 4.32
N TRP A 70 4.97 12.81 5.48
CA TRP A 70 3.78 11.97 5.58
C TRP A 70 2.50 12.69 5.15
N GLN A 71 2.32 13.95 5.54
CA GLN A 71 1.19 14.77 5.10
C GLN A 71 1.18 14.96 3.57
N ALA A 72 2.35 15.20 2.96
CA ALA A 72 2.47 15.31 1.50
C ALA A 72 2.08 14.00 0.80
N VAL A 73 2.53 12.85 1.30
CA VAL A 73 2.14 11.52 0.80
C VAL A 73 0.63 11.31 0.89
N GLN A 74 0.01 11.62 2.04
CA GLN A 74 -1.43 11.49 2.21
C GLN A 74 -2.22 12.42 1.27
N LYS A 75 -1.74 13.64 1.05
CA LYS A 75 -2.34 14.59 0.10
C LYS A 75 -2.28 14.04 -1.32
N ALA A 76 -1.12 13.53 -1.75
CA ALA A 76 -0.96 12.91 -3.06
C ALA A 76 -1.86 11.67 -3.23
N GLN A 77 -1.91 10.80 -2.22
CA GLN A 77 -2.79 9.62 -2.24
C GLN A 77 -4.26 10.03 -2.42
N LYS A 78 -4.73 11.07 -1.70
CA LYS A 78 -6.09 11.59 -1.86
C LYS A 78 -6.35 12.12 -3.27
N ALA A 79 -5.42 12.91 -3.82
CA ALA A 79 -5.54 13.44 -5.18
C ALA A 79 -5.58 12.35 -6.25
N ILE A 80 -4.78 11.27 -6.07
CA ILE A 80 -4.81 10.12 -6.98
C ILE A 80 -6.13 9.36 -6.87
N VAL A 81 -6.64 9.15 -5.65
CA VAL A 81 -7.94 8.48 -5.43
C VAL A 81 -9.12 9.30 -5.95
N ALA A 82 -9.04 10.64 -5.86
CA ALA A 82 -10.01 11.57 -6.42
C ALA A 82 -9.96 11.64 -7.96
N GLY A 83 -8.84 11.27 -8.57
CA GLY A 83 -8.62 11.33 -10.01
C GLY A 83 -8.00 12.65 -10.50
N ASP A 84 -7.77 13.60 -9.59
CA ASP A 84 -7.10 14.89 -9.87
C ASP A 84 -5.66 14.69 -10.36
N VAL A 85 -5.01 13.61 -9.90
CA VAL A 85 -3.67 13.20 -10.34
C VAL A 85 -3.77 11.82 -10.99
N LYS A 86 -3.39 11.73 -12.27
CA LYS A 86 -3.30 10.47 -12.99
C LYS A 86 -1.85 9.97 -13.00
N VAL A 87 -1.64 8.80 -12.44
CA VAL A 87 -0.34 8.11 -12.49
C VAL A 87 -0.23 7.43 -13.87
N PRO A 88 0.82 7.67 -14.66
CA PRO A 88 0.99 7.04 -15.96
C PRO A 88 1.14 5.52 -15.82
N ALA A 89 0.50 4.78 -16.71
CA ALA A 89 0.80 3.36 -16.91
C ALA A 89 2.15 3.23 -17.65
N LYS A 90 2.88 2.16 -17.40
CA LYS A 90 4.09 1.79 -18.16
C LYS A 90 3.71 1.27 -19.54
#